data_AF-A0A9R0JTX6-F1
#
_entry.id   AF-A0A9R0JTX6-F1
#
_cell.length_a   1.000
_cell.length_b   1.000
_cell.length_c   1.000
_cell.angle_alpha   90.00
_cell.angle_beta   90.00
_cell.angle_gamma   90.00
#
_symmetry.space_group_name_H-M   'P 1'
#
loop_
_entity.id
_entity.type
_entity.pdbx_description
1 polymer ?
#
loop_
_entity_poly.entity_id
_entity_poly.type
_entity_poly.pdbx_seq_one_letter_code
_entity_poly.pdbx_strand_id
1 'polypeptide(L)'
;MSSSKPLDSIPPTHPFEITNGLTLSPRIKLRLTIHRADATVTPLDEWKLKRSLVAFFKTSFYLPITVPEEDLLVRRFKDLKKRKREDPVAVASLFIRDLGFIVSAAEKIKGYDRGNDGLEDILEKKFLEWRKLMVEKMDGMEVNLEGVKFKVSVNLSVSDDFQTMKKEWQEFYAFGPGSYSRSGKKEPDTIILRGLPSRWFAEPRVSSKPSMLVTHTIFSTFGKIRNLNVAEDDDLGKDTDADDEDLISGLQCKVIVQFEQHKAFHNALKVLCSRSLQKEGSRMKADYDVTWDKDGFFQNAKSNTQKRNSRIPEIGAWQYRNEGRSSYISRYSPEDVRSKRFKE
;
A
#
# COMPACT_ATOMS: atom_id res chain seq x y z
N MET A 1 -24.68 15.61 18.72
CA MET A 1 -24.59 14.26 19.31
C MET A 1 -24.81 13.25 18.20
N SER A 2 -23.76 12.86 17.46
CA SER A 2 -23.87 11.74 16.52
C SER A 2 -23.55 10.46 17.29
N SER A 3 -24.47 9.51 17.27
CA SER A 3 -24.21 8.15 17.73
C SER A 3 -23.19 7.53 16.76
N SER A 4 -21.91 7.68 17.06
CA SER A 4 -20.84 7.08 16.28
C SER A 4 -20.88 5.58 16.53
N LYS A 5 -21.35 4.80 15.54
CA LYS A 5 -21.20 3.35 15.54
C LYS A 5 -19.73 2.99 15.82
N PRO A 6 -19.45 1.96 16.63
CA PRO A 6 -18.07 1.54 16.89
C PRO A 6 -17.37 1.19 15.58
N LEU A 7 -16.13 1.65 15.40
CA LEU A 7 -15.33 1.43 14.18
C LEU A 7 -15.24 -0.05 13.79
N ASP A 8 -15.30 -0.95 14.78
CA ASP A 8 -15.23 -2.41 14.65
C ASP A 8 -16.39 -2.99 13.81
N SER A 9 -17.55 -2.32 13.83
CA SER A 9 -18.80 -2.80 13.22
C SER A 9 -19.11 -2.19 11.86
N ILE A 10 -18.18 -1.44 11.25
CA ILE A 10 -18.42 -0.77 9.97
C ILE A 10 -18.05 -1.72 8.83
N PRO A 11 -19.02 -2.25 8.07
CA PRO A 11 -18.75 -3.21 7.01
C PRO A 11 -17.98 -2.55 5.85
N PRO A 12 -17.14 -3.30 5.11
CA PRO A 12 -16.28 -2.76 4.05
C PRO A 12 -17.06 -2.14 2.88
N THR A 13 -18.36 -2.41 2.79
CA THR A 13 -19.28 -1.87 1.79
C THR A 13 -19.85 -0.50 2.14
N HIS A 14 -19.67 -0.02 3.39
CA HIS A 14 -20.21 1.26 3.83
C HIS A 14 -19.14 2.36 3.83
N PRO A 15 -19.52 3.58 3.40
CA PRO A 15 -18.63 4.73 3.50
C PRO A 15 -18.42 5.12 4.96
N PHE A 16 -17.27 5.73 5.25
CA PHE A 16 -16.94 6.24 6.57
C PHE A 16 -16.49 7.69 6.50
N GLU A 17 -17.20 8.59 7.19
CA GLU A 17 -16.85 10.00 7.23
C GLU A 17 -15.67 10.24 8.18
N ILE A 18 -14.65 10.93 7.67
CA ILE A 18 -13.50 11.44 8.42
C ILE A 18 -13.67 12.96 8.59
N THR A 19 -12.91 13.54 9.51
CA THR A 19 -12.82 14.99 9.67
C THR A 19 -12.28 15.68 8.41
N ASN A 20 -12.51 16.99 8.32
CA ASN A 20 -12.08 17.87 7.22
C ASN A 20 -12.71 17.58 5.84
N GLY A 21 -13.96 17.10 5.82
CA GLY A 21 -14.69 16.84 4.57
C GLY A 21 -14.08 15.69 3.76
N LEU A 22 -13.44 14.73 4.43
CA LEU A 22 -12.89 13.53 3.80
C LEU A 22 -13.81 12.36 4.12
N THR A 23 -14.07 11.52 3.14
CA THR A 23 -14.86 10.30 3.30
C THR A 23 -14.10 9.12 2.74
N LEU A 24 -14.14 7.98 3.43
CA LEU A 24 -13.65 6.72 2.92
C LEU A 24 -14.77 6.05 2.15
N SER A 25 -14.65 6.01 0.83
CA SER A 25 -15.59 5.32 -0.05
C SER A 25 -15.16 3.86 -0.25
N PRO A 26 -16.10 2.90 -0.19
CA PRO A 26 -15.79 1.48 -0.35
C PRO A 26 -15.30 1.19 -1.77
N ARG A 27 -14.35 0.27 -1.90
CA ARG A 27 -13.79 -0.19 -3.19
C ARG A 27 -13.28 -1.63 -3.13
N ILE A 28 -13.16 -2.26 -4.29
CA ILE A 28 -12.37 -3.47 -4.49
C ILE A 28 -11.27 -3.13 -5.50
N LYS A 29 -9.99 -3.23 -5.09
CA LYS A 29 -8.83 -3.10 -5.97
C LYS A 29 -8.33 -4.47 -6.42
N LEU A 30 -8.34 -4.72 -7.72
CA LEU A 30 -7.76 -5.90 -8.35
C LEU A 30 -6.52 -5.49 -9.15
N ARG A 31 -5.44 -6.26 -9.00
CA ARG A 31 -4.22 -6.09 -9.79
C ARG A 31 -4.17 -7.19 -10.85
N LEU A 32 -4.22 -6.79 -12.11
CA LEU A 32 -4.17 -7.67 -13.27
C LEU A 32 -2.75 -7.66 -13.82
N THR A 33 -2.16 -8.84 -14.04
CA THR A 33 -0.90 -9.01 -14.75
C THR A 33 -1.18 -9.69 -16.09
N ILE A 34 -0.73 -9.08 -17.17
CA ILE A 34 -1.08 -9.49 -18.52
C ILE A 34 0.14 -10.13 -19.15
N HIS A 35 0.00 -11.40 -19.50
CA HIS A 35 1.03 -12.23 -20.12
C HIS A 35 0.68 -12.49 -21.59
N ARG A 36 1.70 -12.77 -22.39
CA ARG A 36 1.51 -13.21 -23.78
C ARG A 36 1.07 -14.67 -23.78
N ALA A 37 0.02 -14.99 -24.54
CA ALA A 37 -0.25 -16.39 -24.86
C ALA A 37 0.42 -16.77 -26.20
N ASP A 38 0.46 -15.86 -27.17
CA ASP A 38 1.07 -16.07 -28.48
C ASP A 38 2.54 -15.58 -28.56
N ALA A 39 3.27 -16.07 -29.57
CA ALA A 39 4.69 -15.75 -29.79
C ALA A 39 4.91 -14.38 -30.45
N THR A 40 3.84 -13.68 -30.84
CA THR A 40 3.92 -12.37 -31.52
C THR A 40 4.29 -11.26 -30.54
N VAL A 41 5.18 -10.37 -30.96
CA VAL A 41 5.59 -9.19 -30.18
C VAL A 41 4.83 -7.99 -30.72
N THR A 42 3.53 -7.95 -30.46
CA THR A 42 2.71 -6.76 -30.73
C THR A 42 2.56 -5.93 -29.46
N PRO A 43 2.56 -4.59 -29.58
CA PRO A 43 2.24 -3.73 -28.46
C PRO A 43 0.77 -3.98 -28.05
N LEU A 44 0.53 -4.01 -26.74
CA LEU A 44 -0.81 -4.13 -26.20
C LEU A 44 -1.60 -2.84 -26.48
N ASP A 45 -2.77 -2.99 -27.11
CA ASP A 45 -3.73 -1.90 -27.27
C ASP A 45 -4.51 -1.71 -25.96
N GLU A 46 -4.17 -0.65 -25.24
CA GLU A 46 -4.76 -0.34 -23.94
C GLU A 46 -6.27 -0.12 -24.05
N TRP A 47 -6.73 0.62 -25.05
CA TRP A 47 -8.14 0.99 -25.17
C TRP A 47 -9.01 -0.22 -25.49
N LYS A 48 -8.56 -1.11 -26.38
CA LYS A 48 -9.28 -2.36 -26.67
C LYS A 48 -9.31 -3.30 -25.48
N LEU A 49 -8.20 -3.41 -24.74
CA LEU A 49 -8.18 -4.17 -23.50
C LEU A 49 -9.20 -3.61 -22.50
N LYS A 50 -9.23 -2.28 -22.30
CA LYS A 50 -10.19 -1.64 -21.39
C LYS A 50 -11.62 -1.97 -21.77
N ARG A 51 -11.97 -1.84 -23.05
CA ARG A 51 -13.30 -2.20 -23.56
C ARG A 51 -13.64 -3.67 -23.39
N SER A 52 -12.71 -4.57 -23.66
CA SER A 52 -12.93 -6.01 -23.49
C SER A 52 -13.21 -6.36 -22.03
N LEU A 53 -12.45 -5.78 -21.09
CA LEU A 53 -12.67 -5.99 -19.66
C LEU A 53 -14.01 -5.41 -19.20
N VAL A 54 -14.35 -4.18 -19.62
CA VAL A 54 -15.65 -3.57 -19.31
C VAL A 54 -16.81 -4.40 -19.87
N ALA A 55 -16.70 -4.92 -21.09
CA ALA A 55 -17.70 -5.81 -21.67
C ALA A 55 -17.86 -7.10 -20.84
N PHE A 56 -16.74 -7.72 -20.44
CA PHE A 56 -16.74 -8.90 -19.59
C PHE A 56 -17.46 -8.65 -18.25
N PHE A 57 -17.24 -7.52 -17.60
CA PHE A 57 -17.93 -7.18 -16.34
C PHE A 57 -19.45 -7.03 -16.48
N LYS A 58 -19.92 -6.61 -17.67
CA LYS A 58 -21.34 -6.50 -17.96
C LYS A 58 -22.00 -7.85 -18.25
N THR A 59 -21.28 -8.82 -18.83
CA THR A 59 -21.87 -10.06 -19.33
C THR A 59 -21.60 -11.30 -18.47
N SER A 60 -20.44 -11.36 -17.81
CA SER A 60 -19.92 -12.60 -17.20
C SER A 60 -20.34 -12.83 -15.75
N PHE A 61 -21.00 -11.84 -15.15
CA PHE A 61 -21.51 -11.89 -13.79
C PHE A 61 -23.03 -11.94 -13.79
N TYR A 62 -23.60 -12.65 -12.80
CA TYR A 62 -25.05 -12.74 -12.63
C TYR A 62 -25.71 -11.37 -12.47
N LEU A 63 -24.97 -10.41 -11.91
CA LEU A 63 -25.34 -9.00 -11.85
C LEU A 63 -24.33 -8.22 -12.69
N PRO A 64 -24.78 -7.37 -13.64
CA PRO A 64 -23.88 -6.59 -14.47
C PRO A 64 -23.14 -5.58 -13.59
N ILE A 65 -21.80 -5.63 -13.60
CA ILE A 65 -20.97 -4.70 -12.85
C ILE A 65 -20.62 -3.53 -13.77
N THR A 66 -20.95 -2.32 -13.35
CA THR A 66 -20.58 -1.10 -14.08
C THR A 66 -19.22 -0.62 -13.61
N VAL A 67 -18.22 -0.70 -14.47
CA VAL A 67 -16.87 -0.17 -14.23
C VAL A 67 -16.60 0.96 -15.22
N PRO A 68 -16.42 2.21 -14.76
CA PRO A 68 -15.95 3.31 -15.61
C PRO A 68 -14.56 3.03 -16.19
N GLU A 69 -14.28 3.51 -17.40
CA GLU A 69 -12.94 3.34 -18.03
C GLU A 69 -11.82 4.03 -17.24
N GLU A 70 -12.16 5.08 -16.48
CA GLU A 70 -11.26 5.81 -15.57
C GLU A 70 -10.80 4.95 -14.38
N ASP A 71 -11.63 3.98 -13.95
CA ASP A 71 -11.33 3.07 -12.84
C ASP A 71 -10.50 1.85 -13.30
N LEU A 72 -10.06 1.83 -14.56
CA LEU A 72 -9.15 0.83 -15.11
C LEU A 72 -7.86 1.53 -15.59
N LEU A 73 -6.82 1.43 -14.76
CA LEU A 73 -5.50 1.99 -15.05
C LEU A 73 -4.61 0.90 -15.64
N VAL A 74 -4.22 1.03 -16.90
CA VAL A 74 -3.34 0.08 -17.58
C VAL A 74 -1.97 0.72 -17.73
N ARG A 75 -0.91 0.01 -17.35
CA ARG A 75 0.48 0.42 -17.52
C ARG A 75 1.22 -0.65 -18.31
N ARG A 76 1.84 -0.24 -19.41
CA ARG A 76 2.68 -1.12 -20.23
C ARG A 76 4.10 -1.15 -19.69
N PHE A 77 4.77 -2.27 -19.89
CA PHE A 77 6.17 -2.37 -19.58
C PHE A 77 7.04 -1.87 -20.74
N LYS A 78 8.12 -1.15 -20.40
CA LYS A 78 9.14 -0.74 -21.38
C LYS A 78 9.87 -1.96 -21.95
N ASP A 79 10.40 -1.81 -23.17
CA ASP A 79 11.29 -2.76 -23.84
C ASP A 79 10.75 -4.20 -23.94
N LEU A 80 9.57 -4.38 -24.55
CA LEU A 80 8.95 -5.70 -24.79
C LEU A 80 9.86 -6.71 -25.51
N LYS A 81 10.84 -6.22 -26.29
CA LYS A 81 11.80 -7.05 -27.04
C LYS A 81 12.93 -7.63 -26.17
N LYS A 82 13.24 -7.00 -25.02
CA LYS A 82 14.29 -7.47 -24.09
C LYS A 82 13.74 -8.44 -23.04
N ARG A 83 12.41 -8.55 -22.94
CA ARG A 83 11.70 -9.37 -21.95
C ARG A 83 11.53 -10.82 -22.43
N LYS A 84 11.69 -11.77 -21.50
CA LYS A 84 11.47 -13.20 -21.76
C LYS A 84 10.01 -13.46 -22.06
N ARG A 85 9.72 -14.56 -22.77
CA ARG A 85 8.36 -14.91 -23.22
C ARG A 85 7.32 -14.85 -22.11
N GLU A 86 7.66 -15.42 -20.95
CA GLU A 86 6.79 -15.54 -19.76
C GLU A 86 6.62 -14.22 -18.99
N ASP A 87 7.47 -13.24 -19.24
CA ASP A 87 7.43 -11.97 -18.53
C ASP A 87 6.14 -11.21 -18.88
N PRO A 88 5.56 -10.51 -17.91
CA PRO A 88 4.36 -9.72 -18.15
C PRO A 88 4.64 -8.56 -19.11
N VAL A 89 3.65 -8.27 -19.94
CA VAL A 89 3.65 -7.22 -20.97
C VAL A 89 3.06 -5.92 -20.44
N ALA A 90 2.08 -6.05 -19.55
CA ALA A 90 1.42 -4.94 -18.90
C ALA A 90 0.88 -5.35 -17.53
N VAL A 91 0.66 -4.34 -16.69
CA VAL A 91 -0.07 -4.44 -15.42
C VAL A 91 -1.27 -3.53 -15.51
N ALA A 92 -2.42 -3.98 -15.05
CA ALA A 92 -3.57 -3.11 -14.87
C ALA A 92 -4.06 -3.11 -13.42
N SER A 93 -4.52 -1.96 -12.95
CA SER A 93 -5.24 -1.82 -11.69
C SER A 93 -6.69 -1.52 -11.99
N LEU A 94 -7.58 -2.34 -11.45
CA LEU A 94 -9.02 -2.24 -11.61
C LEU A 94 -9.64 -1.88 -10.27
N PHE A 95 -10.49 -0.85 -10.27
CA PHE A 95 -11.24 -0.40 -9.10
C PHE A 95 -12.74 -0.61 -9.31
N ILE A 96 -13.37 -1.40 -8.45
CA ILE A 96 -14.83 -1.57 -8.43
C ILE A 96 -15.36 -0.81 -7.23
N ARG A 97 -16.12 0.25 -7.49
CA ARG A 97 -16.62 1.17 -6.45
C ARG A 97 -18.13 1.08 -6.21
N ASP A 98 -18.88 0.67 -7.23
CA ASP A 98 -20.29 0.35 -7.04
C ASP A 98 -20.42 -1.05 -6.44
N LEU A 99 -20.75 -1.09 -5.15
CA LEU A 99 -20.94 -2.32 -4.37
C LEU A 99 -22.40 -2.52 -3.97
N GLY A 100 -23.33 -1.77 -4.58
CA GLY A 100 -24.76 -1.84 -4.27
C GLY A 100 -25.33 -3.25 -4.46
N PHE A 101 -24.81 -3.99 -5.44
CA PHE A 101 -25.21 -5.37 -5.70
C PHE A 101 -24.91 -6.33 -4.52
N ILE A 102 -23.82 -6.08 -3.76
CA ILE A 102 -23.47 -6.87 -2.56
C ILE A 102 -24.45 -6.54 -1.44
N VAL A 103 -24.77 -5.25 -1.27
CA VAL A 103 -25.71 -4.78 -0.25
C VAL A 103 -27.10 -5.37 -0.47
N SER A 104 -27.63 -5.26 -1.69
CA SER A 104 -28.94 -5.83 -2.04
C SER A 104 -28.98 -7.35 -1.89
N ALA A 105 -27.87 -8.05 -2.16
CA ALA A 105 -27.80 -9.50 -1.95
C ALA A 105 -27.84 -9.87 -0.46
N ALA A 106 -27.13 -9.12 0.39
CA ALA A 106 -27.13 -9.35 1.84
C ALA A 106 -28.49 -9.03 2.48
N GLU A 107 -29.15 -7.94 2.07
CA GLU A 107 -30.49 -7.57 2.56
C GLU A 107 -31.53 -8.64 2.23
N LYS A 108 -31.49 -9.20 1.02
CA LYS A 108 -32.37 -10.32 0.63
C LYS A 108 -32.18 -11.51 1.57
N ILE A 109 -30.94 -11.90 1.85
CA ILE A 109 -30.65 -13.05 2.71
C ILE A 109 -31.15 -12.82 4.14
N LYS A 110 -30.92 -11.62 4.70
CA LYS A 110 -31.45 -11.28 6.03
C LYS A 110 -32.98 -11.26 6.07
N GLY A 111 -33.65 -10.94 4.97
CA GLY A 111 -35.11 -11.04 4.86
C GLY A 111 -35.64 -12.47 4.96
N TYR A 112 -34.84 -13.47 4.56
CA TYR A 112 -35.19 -14.89 4.63
C TYR A 112 -34.67 -15.60 5.88
N ASP A 113 -33.50 -15.20 6.37
CA ASP A 113 -32.81 -15.85 7.48
C ASP A 113 -33.13 -15.16 8.81
N ARG A 114 -33.72 -15.90 9.73
CA ARG A 114 -34.02 -15.47 11.11
C ARG A 114 -32.86 -15.79 12.07
N GLY A 115 -31.68 -16.06 11.53
CA GLY A 115 -30.44 -16.30 12.27
C GLY A 115 -30.03 -15.12 13.18
N ASN A 116 -29.11 -15.41 14.09
CA ASN A 116 -28.59 -14.44 15.07
C ASN A 116 -27.46 -13.56 14.51
N ASP A 117 -27.06 -13.77 13.26
CA ASP A 117 -25.99 -13.01 12.60
C ASP A 117 -26.47 -11.59 12.26
N GLY A 118 -25.66 -10.59 12.58
CA GLY A 118 -25.95 -9.19 12.20
C GLY A 118 -25.94 -8.98 10.69
N LEU A 119 -26.58 -7.90 10.21
CA LEU A 119 -26.52 -7.55 8.77
C LEU A 119 -25.07 -7.29 8.34
N GLU A 120 -24.29 -6.70 9.24
CA GLU A 120 -22.88 -6.38 9.07
C GLU A 120 -22.03 -7.63 8.82
N ASP A 121 -22.27 -8.71 9.58
CA ASP A 121 -21.53 -9.97 9.42
C ASP A 121 -21.88 -10.66 8.09
N ILE A 122 -23.16 -10.61 7.69
CA ILE A 122 -23.61 -11.13 6.39
C ILE A 122 -22.96 -10.33 5.25
N LEU A 123 -22.89 -9.01 5.37
CA LEU A 123 -22.22 -8.14 4.39
C LEU A 123 -20.73 -8.45 4.28
N GLU A 124 -20.03 -8.64 5.40
CA GLU A 124 -18.61 -9.01 5.40
C GLU A 124 -18.38 -10.36 4.72
N LYS A 125 -19.17 -11.39 5.05
CA LYS A 125 -19.09 -12.72 4.43
C LYS A 125 -19.33 -12.64 2.92
N LYS A 126 -20.38 -11.92 2.48
CA LYS A 126 -20.70 -11.75 1.06
C LYS A 126 -19.66 -10.96 0.29
N PHE A 127 -19.09 -9.94 0.91
CA PHE A 127 -17.99 -9.18 0.32
C PHE A 127 -16.78 -10.07 0.04
N LEU A 128 -16.39 -10.92 1.00
CA LEU A 128 -15.28 -11.86 0.83
C LEU A 128 -15.57 -12.95 -0.21
N GLU A 129 -16.78 -13.50 -0.23
CA GLU A 129 -17.23 -14.48 -1.23
C GLU A 129 -17.15 -13.90 -2.64
N TRP A 130 -17.70 -12.70 -2.84
CA TRP A 130 -17.63 -12.01 -4.13
C TRP A 130 -16.20 -11.72 -4.55
N ARG A 131 -15.36 -11.26 -3.63
CA ARG A 131 -13.94 -10.98 -3.91
C ARG A 131 -13.20 -12.23 -4.42
N LYS A 132 -13.46 -13.39 -3.81
CA LYS A 132 -12.87 -14.68 -4.25
C LYS A 132 -13.38 -15.10 -5.62
N LEU A 133 -14.71 -15.06 -5.82
CA LEU A 133 -15.34 -15.41 -7.08
C LEU A 133 -14.84 -14.56 -8.25
N MET A 134 -14.59 -13.27 -8.02
CA MET A 134 -14.01 -12.37 -9.02
C MET A 134 -12.61 -12.80 -9.45
N VAL A 135 -11.75 -13.17 -8.48
CA VAL A 135 -10.41 -13.65 -8.77
C VAL A 135 -10.47 -14.97 -9.53
N GLU A 136 -11.27 -15.93 -9.06
CA GLU A 136 -11.41 -17.25 -9.69
C GLU A 136 -11.93 -17.17 -11.14
N LYS A 137 -12.86 -16.26 -11.42
CA LYS A 137 -13.40 -16.09 -12.78
C LYS A 137 -12.45 -15.39 -13.75
N MET A 138 -11.63 -14.49 -13.24
CA MET A 138 -10.75 -13.68 -14.08
C MET A 138 -9.35 -14.27 -14.21
N ASP A 139 -8.90 -15.03 -13.22
CA ASP A 139 -7.58 -15.64 -13.24
C ASP A 139 -7.51 -16.72 -14.34
N GLY A 140 -6.52 -16.59 -15.21
CA GLY A 140 -6.38 -17.46 -16.38
C GLY A 140 -7.27 -17.11 -17.56
N MET A 141 -8.00 -16.00 -17.52
CA MET A 141 -8.81 -15.54 -18.66
C MET A 141 -7.93 -15.24 -19.88
N GLU A 142 -8.29 -15.80 -21.03
CA GLU A 142 -7.68 -15.49 -22.32
C GLU A 142 -8.45 -14.39 -23.02
N VAL A 143 -7.80 -13.26 -23.29
CA VAL A 143 -8.36 -12.13 -24.03
C VAL A 143 -7.73 -12.12 -25.43
N ASN A 144 -8.56 -12.21 -26.46
CA ASN A 144 -8.12 -12.09 -27.85
C ASN A 144 -8.29 -10.64 -28.32
N LEU A 145 -7.18 -9.98 -28.63
CA LEU A 145 -7.15 -8.65 -29.21
C LEU A 145 -6.55 -8.75 -30.61
N GLU A 146 -7.39 -8.56 -31.64
CA GLU A 146 -6.97 -8.54 -33.06
C GLU A 146 -6.21 -9.78 -33.53
N GLY A 147 -6.58 -10.96 -33.01
CA GLY A 147 -5.93 -12.23 -33.37
C GLY A 147 -4.71 -12.56 -32.51
N VAL A 148 -4.36 -11.71 -31.54
CA VAL A 148 -3.32 -11.98 -30.53
C VAL A 148 -3.97 -12.29 -29.20
N LYS A 149 -3.63 -13.45 -28.65
CA LYS A 149 -4.13 -13.90 -27.35
C LYS A 149 -3.22 -13.43 -26.22
N PHE A 150 -3.85 -12.89 -25.19
CA PHE A 150 -3.23 -12.50 -23.93
C PHE A 150 -3.86 -13.30 -22.79
N LYS A 151 -3.03 -13.77 -21.87
CA LYS A 151 -3.48 -14.42 -20.64
C LYS A 151 -3.47 -13.41 -19.51
N VAL A 152 -4.59 -13.25 -18.83
CA VAL A 152 -4.74 -12.36 -17.68
C VAL A 152 -4.63 -13.18 -16.40
N SER A 153 -3.73 -12.78 -15.52
CA SER A 153 -3.64 -13.29 -14.15
C SER A 153 -4.10 -12.22 -13.18
N VAL A 154 -4.88 -12.61 -12.17
CA VAL A 154 -5.54 -11.66 -11.26
C VAL A 154 -5.12 -11.91 -9.85
N ASN A 155 -4.60 -10.87 -9.21
CA ASN A 155 -4.22 -10.89 -7.81
C ASN A 155 -4.95 -9.80 -7.02
N LEU A 156 -5.26 -10.14 -5.78
CA LEU A 156 -5.74 -9.17 -4.81
C LEU A 156 -4.58 -8.28 -4.37
N SER A 157 -4.83 -6.98 -4.30
CA SER A 157 -3.83 -6.07 -3.71
C SER A 157 -3.72 -6.38 -2.21
N VAL A 158 -2.50 -6.64 -1.73
CA VAL A 158 -2.22 -6.95 -0.32
C VAL A 158 -2.77 -5.85 0.60
N SER A 159 -2.70 -4.60 0.15
CA SER A 159 -3.23 -3.42 0.83
C SER A 159 -4.74 -3.46 1.14
N ASP A 160 -5.51 -4.24 0.39
CA ASP A 160 -6.95 -4.35 0.55
C ASP A 160 -7.37 -5.64 1.27
N ASP A 161 -6.44 -6.57 1.55
CA ASP A 161 -6.72 -7.81 2.29
C ASP A 161 -6.31 -7.72 3.76
N PHE A 162 -7.26 -7.26 4.58
CA PHE A 162 -7.09 -7.19 6.02
C PHE A 162 -6.78 -8.54 6.66
N GLN A 163 -7.40 -9.64 6.21
CA GLN A 163 -7.22 -10.96 6.84
C GLN A 163 -5.83 -11.52 6.55
N THR A 164 -5.37 -11.38 5.30
CA THR A 164 -4.01 -11.77 4.93
C THR A 164 -2.98 -10.92 5.67
N MET A 165 -3.15 -9.59 5.72
CA MET A 165 -2.25 -8.72 6.50
C MET A 165 -2.25 -9.04 7.99
N LYS A 166 -3.41 -9.37 8.56
CA LYS A 166 -3.53 -9.78 9.96
C LYS A 166 -2.76 -11.06 10.24
N LYS A 167 -2.88 -12.05 9.35
CA LYS A 167 -2.13 -13.30 9.45
C LYS A 167 -0.62 -13.05 9.35
N GLU A 168 -0.19 -12.23 8.38
CA GLU A 168 1.22 -11.90 8.18
C GLU A 168 1.85 -11.25 9.42
N TRP A 169 1.19 -10.26 10.05
CA TRP A 169 1.77 -9.67 11.26
C TRP A 169 1.76 -10.65 12.43
N GLN A 170 0.75 -11.52 12.53
CA GLN A 170 0.66 -12.48 13.63
C GLN A 170 1.80 -13.49 13.53
N GLU A 171 2.06 -13.98 12.31
CA GLU A 171 3.19 -14.85 12.03
C GLU A 171 4.53 -14.13 12.25
N PHE A 172 4.65 -12.87 11.82
CA PHE A 172 5.86 -12.09 12.04
C PHE A 172 6.19 -11.91 13.52
N TYR A 173 5.22 -11.60 14.38
CA TYR A 173 5.49 -11.46 15.82
C TYR A 173 5.61 -12.81 16.55
N ALA A 174 4.98 -13.87 16.04
CA ALA A 174 5.13 -15.21 16.58
C ALA A 174 6.51 -15.83 16.27
N PHE A 175 7.00 -15.66 15.03
CA PHE A 175 8.18 -16.36 14.50
C PHE A 175 9.34 -15.45 14.08
N GLY A 176 9.19 -14.13 14.15
CA GLY A 176 10.16 -13.17 13.64
C GLY A 176 11.40 -12.98 14.51
N PRO A 177 12.42 -12.30 13.95
CA PRO A 177 13.68 -12.02 14.63
C PRO A 177 13.45 -11.06 15.80
N GLY A 178 13.32 -11.62 17.01
CA GLY A 178 12.96 -10.89 18.22
C GLY A 178 11.94 -11.62 19.12
N SER A 179 11.35 -12.72 18.63
CA SER A 179 10.42 -13.60 19.39
C SER A 179 11.02 -14.15 20.69
N TYR A 180 12.35 -14.25 20.78
CA TYR A 180 13.07 -14.66 22.00
C TYR A 180 13.36 -13.51 22.99
N SER A 181 13.06 -12.25 22.65
CA SER A 181 13.29 -11.14 23.57
C SER A 181 12.16 -11.10 24.61
N ARG A 182 12.52 -11.12 25.90
CA ARG A 182 11.64 -11.11 27.09
C ARG A 182 10.71 -9.88 27.23
N SER A 183 10.61 -9.03 26.21
CA SER A 183 9.65 -7.94 26.20
C SER A 183 8.32 -8.52 25.71
N GLY A 184 7.27 -8.43 26.53
CA GLY A 184 5.99 -9.12 26.33
C GLY A 184 5.36 -8.94 24.93
N LYS A 185 4.34 -9.76 24.64
CA LYS A 185 3.58 -9.82 23.36
C LYS A 185 3.64 -8.49 22.59
N LYS A 186 4.57 -8.41 21.63
CA LYS A 186 4.75 -7.21 20.81
C LYS A 186 3.67 -7.23 19.75
N GLU A 187 2.73 -6.31 19.85
CA GLU A 187 1.65 -6.13 18.89
C GLU A 187 2.00 -4.96 17.96
N PRO A 188 1.60 -5.01 16.67
CA PRO A 188 1.79 -3.87 15.79
C PRO A 188 0.92 -2.71 16.25
N ASP A 189 1.51 -1.52 16.25
CA ASP A 189 0.85 -0.26 16.62
C ASP A 189 0.97 0.82 15.54
N THR A 190 1.69 0.54 14.46
CA THR A 190 2.07 1.54 13.44
C THR A 190 1.55 1.17 12.05
N ILE A 191 0.74 2.06 11.46
CA ILE A 191 0.21 1.98 10.09
C ILE A 191 1.04 2.87 9.16
N ILE A 192 1.29 2.39 7.96
CA ILE A 192 1.95 3.13 6.88
C ILE A 192 0.95 3.28 5.73
N LEU A 193 0.71 4.51 5.30
CA LEU A 193 -0.13 4.86 4.17
C LEU A 193 0.71 5.55 3.11
N ARG A 194 0.59 5.09 1.88
CA ARG A 194 1.31 5.61 0.71
C ARG A 194 0.34 6.03 -0.39
N GLY A 195 0.74 7.00 -1.22
CA GLY A 195 -0.07 7.46 -2.36
C GLY A 195 -1.17 8.47 -2.02
N LEU A 196 -1.14 9.07 -0.83
CA LEU A 196 -2.14 10.06 -0.41
C LEU A 196 -1.90 11.42 -1.10
N PRO A 197 -2.92 12.19 -1.53
CA PRO A 197 -2.68 13.49 -2.17
C PRO A 197 -2.20 14.54 -1.17
N SER A 198 -0.99 15.06 -1.35
CA SER A 198 -0.35 16.03 -0.44
C SER A 198 -1.25 17.22 -0.11
N ARG A 199 -1.95 17.75 -1.12
CA ARG A 199 -2.88 18.90 -1.01
C ARG A 199 -4.08 18.66 -0.10
N TRP A 200 -4.49 17.41 0.11
CA TRP A 200 -5.63 17.09 0.98
C TRP A 200 -5.25 17.14 2.46
N PHE A 201 -3.95 16.95 2.74
CA PHE A 201 -3.37 17.01 4.07
C PHE A 201 -2.65 18.34 4.31
N ALA A 202 -2.59 19.22 3.32
CA ALA A 202 -1.97 20.53 3.42
C ALA A 202 -2.93 21.57 4.01
N GLU A 203 -2.37 22.64 4.58
CA GLU A 203 -3.15 23.79 5.00
C GLU A 203 -3.38 24.72 3.79
N PRO A 204 -4.62 24.88 3.28
CA PRO A 204 -4.88 25.40 1.94
C PRO A 204 -4.31 26.79 1.63
N ARG A 205 -4.07 27.62 2.65
CA ARG A 205 -3.61 29.01 2.51
C ARG A 205 -2.13 29.20 2.89
N VAL A 206 -1.45 28.15 3.33
CA VAL A 206 -0.12 28.26 3.95
C VAL A 206 0.92 27.46 3.18
N SER A 207 0.58 26.27 2.68
CA SER A 207 1.55 25.43 1.96
C SER A 207 0.87 24.42 1.05
N SER A 208 1.59 23.97 0.03
CA SER A 208 1.25 22.77 -0.74
C SER A 208 1.75 21.47 -0.08
N LYS A 209 2.60 21.59 0.95
CA LYS A 209 3.16 20.46 1.68
C LYS A 209 2.17 19.92 2.71
N PRO A 210 2.14 18.60 2.93
CA PRO A 210 1.22 18.01 3.87
C PRO A 210 1.56 18.47 5.30
N SER A 211 0.54 18.91 6.03
CA SER A 211 0.67 19.44 7.39
C SER A 211 0.50 18.32 8.40
N MET A 212 1.43 18.25 9.35
CA MET A 212 1.38 17.29 10.44
C MET A 212 0.15 17.52 11.34
N LEU A 213 -0.27 18.77 11.55
CA LEU A 213 -1.45 19.09 12.36
C LEU A 213 -2.74 18.61 11.68
N VAL A 214 -2.91 18.92 10.39
CA VAL A 214 -4.09 18.50 9.62
C VAL A 214 -4.17 16.97 9.57
N THR A 215 -3.03 16.32 9.30
CA THR A 215 -2.93 14.86 9.28
C THR A 215 -3.24 14.26 10.66
N HIS A 216 -2.75 14.86 11.75
CA HIS A 216 -3.07 14.43 13.10
C HIS A 216 -4.58 14.49 13.37
N THR A 217 -5.25 15.59 13.01
CA THR A 217 -6.71 15.73 13.19
C THR A 217 -7.49 14.69 12.39
N ILE A 218 -7.05 14.37 11.17
CA ILE A 218 -7.66 13.34 10.32
C ILE A 218 -7.50 11.95 10.96
N PHE A 219 -6.29 11.55 11.34
CA PHE A 219 -6.07 10.20 11.89
C PHE A 219 -6.53 10.04 13.34
N SER A 220 -6.73 11.14 14.07
CA SER A 220 -7.27 11.11 15.43
C SER A 220 -8.71 10.59 15.47
N THR A 221 -9.44 10.57 14.34
CA THR A 221 -10.78 9.97 14.27
C THR A 221 -10.77 8.47 14.52
N PHE A 222 -9.64 7.79 14.26
CA PHE A 222 -9.51 6.35 14.46
C PHE A 222 -9.05 5.97 15.87
N GLY A 223 -8.47 6.92 16.61
CA GLY A 223 -8.00 6.73 17.98
C GLY A 223 -6.85 7.66 18.35
N LYS A 224 -6.39 7.55 19.59
CA LYS A 224 -5.31 8.39 20.11
C LYS A 224 -3.96 8.02 19.49
N ILE A 225 -3.32 9.02 18.89
CA ILE A 225 -2.03 8.89 18.19
C ILE A 225 -0.90 9.12 19.20
N ARG A 226 0.12 8.26 19.16
CA ARG A 226 1.37 8.38 19.93
C ARG A 226 2.42 9.16 19.17
N ASN A 227 2.70 8.75 17.93
CA ASN A 227 3.65 9.42 17.03
C ASN A 227 3.06 9.48 15.63
N LEU A 228 3.38 10.55 14.91
CA LEU A 228 2.94 10.78 13.53
C LEU A 228 4.14 11.28 12.72
N ASN A 229 4.33 10.74 11.53
CA ASN A 229 5.30 11.25 10.57
C ASN A 229 4.62 11.41 9.21
N VAL A 230 4.88 12.53 8.55
CA VAL A 230 4.32 12.87 7.25
C VAL A 230 5.46 13.34 6.36
N ALA A 231 5.65 12.67 5.23
CA ALA A 231 6.71 12.96 4.28
C ALA A 231 6.16 12.94 2.84
N GLU A 232 6.90 13.52 1.90
CA GLU A 232 6.65 13.34 0.47
C GLU A 232 6.94 11.87 0.09
N ASP A 233 6.13 11.30 -0.79
CA ASP A 233 6.24 9.89 -1.16
C ASP A 233 7.07 9.72 -2.43
N ASP A 234 8.38 9.93 -2.29
CA ASP A 234 9.32 9.91 -3.41
C ASP A 234 9.60 8.49 -3.93
N ASP A 235 9.13 7.44 -3.23
CA ASP A 235 9.40 6.04 -3.55
C ASP A 235 8.19 5.31 -4.16
N LEU A 236 7.08 6.00 -4.44
CA LEU A 236 5.95 5.40 -5.14
C LEU A 236 6.33 5.05 -6.58
N GLY A 237 6.11 3.78 -6.96
CA GLY A 237 6.28 3.30 -8.34
C GLY A 237 7.68 2.75 -8.66
N LYS A 238 8.73 3.17 -7.94
CA LYS A 238 10.12 2.75 -8.21
C LYS A 238 10.38 1.23 -8.24
N ASP A 239 9.48 0.44 -7.66
CA ASP A 239 9.55 -1.02 -7.63
C ASP A 239 8.96 -1.70 -8.89
N THR A 240 8.43 -0.95 -9.85
CA THR A 240 7.88 -1.50 -11.10
C THR A 240 8.62 -0.99 -12.32
N ASP A 241 9.17 -1.89 -13.14
CA ASP A 241 9.76 -1.58 -14.46
C ASP A 241 8.72 -1.05 -15.49
N ALA A 242 7.50 -0.73 -15.05
CA ALA A 242 6.41 -0.23 -15.87
C ALA A 242 6.65 1.24 -16.22
N ASP A 243 5.99 1.73 -17.28
CA ASP A 243 6.03 3.15 -17.63
C ASP A 243 5.51 4.02 -16.46
N ASP A 244 6.45 4.59 -15.70
CA ASP A 244 6.20 5.53 -14.59
C ASP A 244 6.39 6.98 -15.03
N GLU A 245 6.05 7.32 -16.28
CA GLU A 245 6.12 8.71 -16.77
C GLU A 245 5.08 9.64 -16.11
N ASP A 246 4.06 9.09 -15.42
CA ASP A 246 2.95 9.85 -14.83
C ASP A 246 3.07 10.14 -13.32
N LEU A 247 4.09 9.61 -12.62
CA LEU A 247 4.26 9.84 -11.18
C LEU A 247 5.10 11.11 -10.92
N ILE A 248 4.42 12.25 -10.86
CA ILE A 248 5.05 13.53 -10.50
C ILE A 248 5.40 13.50 -9.00
N SER A 249 6.69 13.40 -8.68
CA SER A 249 7.22 13.50 -7.32
C SER A 249 6.72 14.77 -6.62
N GLY A 250 6.31 14.65 -5.36
CA GLY A 250 5.80 15.75 -4.52
C GLY A 250 4.27 15.96 -4.53
N LEU A 251 3.52 15.35 -5.46
CA LEU A 251 2.04 15.40 -5.42
C LEU A 251 1.43 14.44 -4.39
N GLN A 252 2.15 13.37 -4.08
CA GLN A 252 1.72 12.33 -3.15
C GLN A 252 2.57 12.35 -1.87
N CYS A 253 1.96 11.99 -0.76
CA CYS A 253 2.57 11.92 0.55
C CYS A 253 2.44 10.53 1.18
N LYS A 254 3.43 10.22 2.02
CA LYS A 254 3.51 9.04 2.86
C LYS A 254 3.23 9.45 4.30
N VAL A 255 2.24 8.80 4.90
CA VAL A 255 1.84 9.03 6.28
C VAL A 255 2.13 7.79 7.10
N ILE A 256 2.84 7.95 8.22
CA ILE A 256 3.14 6.88 9.17
C ILE A 256 2.52 7.27 10.51
N VAL A 257 1.58 6.47 10.98
CA VAL A 257 0.80 6.74 12.21
C VAL A 257 1.04 5.63 13.21
N GLN A 258 1.53 5.98 14.40
CA GLN A 258 1.62 5.07 15.54
C GLN A 258 0.50 5.36 16.54
N PHE A 259 -0.33 4.37 16.83
CA PHE A 259 -1.41 4.48 17.81
C PHE A 259 -0.95 4.12 19.22
N GLU A 260 -1.66 4.63 20.22
CA GLU A 260 -1.40 4.28 21.63
C GLU A 260 -1.94 2.90 21.98
N GLN A 261 -3.10 2.54 21.42
CA GLN A 261 -3.81 1.28 21.69
C GLN A 261 -3.83 0.39 20.45
N HIS A 262 -3.56 -0.91 20.62
CA HIS A 262 -3.63 -1.89 19.53
C HIS A 262 -5.03 -2.00 18.92
N LYS A 263 -6.09 -1.85 19.73
CA LYS A 263 -7.47 -1.84 19.25
C LYS A 263 -7.71 -0.73 18.20
N ALA A 264 -7.19 0.47 18.46
CA ALA A 264 -7.28 1.58 17.51
C ALA A 264 -6.53 1.28 16.20
N PHE A 265 -5.32 0.72 16.30
CA PHE A 265 -4.57 0.24 15.13
C PHE A 265 -5.35 -0.81 14.32
N HIS A 266 -5.87 -1.85 14.97
CA HIS A 266 -6.61 -2.94 14.32
C HIS A 266 -7.84 -2.41 13.59
N ASN A 267 -8.61 -1.53 14.24
CA ASN A 267 -9.82 -0.94 13.68
C ASN A 267 -9.51 0.04 12.56
N ALA A 268 -8.52 0.91 12.75
CA ALA A 268 -8.06 1.83 11.71
C ALA A 268 -7.65 1.06 10.47
N LEU A 269 -6.85 -0.01 10.62
CA LEU A 269 -6.42 -0.81 9.48
C LEU A 269 -7.61 -1.51 8.82
N LYS A 270 -8.50 -2.15 9.59
CA LYS A 270 -9.71 -2.78 9.06
C LYS A 270 -10.55 -1.78 8.26
N VAL A 271 -10.65 -0.53 8.74
CA VAL A 271 -11.43 0.52 8.08
C VAL A 271 -10.74 1.07 6.83
N LEU A 272 -9.42 1.22 6.84
CA LEU A 272 -8.66 1.74 5.70
C LEU A 272 -8.56 0.73 4.56
N CYS A 273 -8.56 -0.57 4.86
CA CYS A 273 -8.59 -1.65 3.86
C CYS A 273 -9.86 -1.59 3.01
N SER A 274 -9.76 -1.87 1.71
CA SER A 274 -10.91 -1.90 0.79
C SER A 274 -11.68 -0.57 0.71
N ARG A 275 -11.05 0.56 1.05
CA ARG A 275 -11.62 1.89 0.88
C ARG A 275 -10.66 2.82 0.15
N SER A 276 -11.21 3.87 -0.46
CA SER A 276 -10.52 4.98 -1.11
C SER A 276 -10.93 6.28 -0.46
N LEU A 277 -10.06 7.29 -0.49
CA LEU A 277 -10.36 8.58 0.11
C LEU A 277 -11.05 9.47 -0.92
N GLN A 278 -12.13 10.13 -0.54
CA GLN A 278 -12.85 11.10 -1.37
C GLN A 278 -12.99 12.40 -0.59
N LYS A 279 -12.80 13.54 -1.26
CA LYS A 279 -13.01 14.85 -0.67
C LYS A 279 -14.40 15.38 -1.02
N GLU A 280 -15.08 15.97 -0.05
CA GLU A 280 -16.37 16.63 -0.23
C GLU A 280 -16.27 17.71 -1.33
N GLY A 281 -17.28 17.76 -2.20
CA GLY A 281 -17.30 18.65 -3.36
C GLY A 281 -16.33 18.29 -4.48
N SER A 282 -15.51 17.24 -4.32
CA SER A 282 -14.60 16.74 -5.35
C SER A 282 -15.12 15.45 -5.97
N ARG A 283 -14.99 15.36 -7.30
CA ARG A 283 -15.17 14.09 -8.03
C ARG A 283 -13.94 13.18 -7.92
N MET A 284 -12.80 13.72 -7.49
CA MET A 284 -11.55 12.95 -7.37
C MET A 284 -11.63 11.99 -6.19
N LYS A 285 -11.25 10.74 -6.46
CA LYS A 285 -11.03 9.70 -5.47
C LYS A 285 -9.55 9.40 -5.44
N ALA A 286 -8.97 9.36 -4.26
CA ALA A 286 -7.59 9.06 -4.04
C ALA A 286 -7.44 7.63 -3.53
N ASP A 287 -6.81 6.82 -4.36
CA ASP A 287 -6.46 5.45 -4.06
C ASP A 287 -5.10 5.42 -3.36
N TYR A 288 -5.04 4.78 -2.20
CA TYR A 288 -3.82 4.66 -1.39
C TYR A 288 -3.47 3.18 -1.16
N ASP A 289 -2.23 2.93 -0.76
CA ASP A 289 -1.76 1.63 -0.33
C ASP A 289 -1.51 1.65 1.18
N VAL A 290 -2.10 0.69 1.89
CA VAL A 290 -1.99 0.54 3.34
C VAL A 290 -1.11 -0.66 3.67
N THR A 291 -0.15 -0.46 4.56
CA THR A 291 0.67 -1.53 5.13
C THR A 291 0.90 -1.28 6.62
N TRP A 292 1.53 -2.23 7.30
CA TRP A 292 1.96 -2.09 8.70
C TRP A 292 3.49 -2.06 8.79
N ASP A 293 4.00 -1.53 9.89
CA ASP A 293 5.44 -1.36 10.10
C ASP A 293 6.12 -2.66 10.54
N LYS A 294 6.89 -3.28 9.63
CA LYS A 294 7.69 -4.49 9.91
C LYS A 294 9.03 -4.14 10.59
N ASP A 295 9.59 -2.97 10.26
CA ASP A 295 10.97 -2.62 10.59
C ASP A 295 11.11 -1.84 11.90
N GLY A 296 10.00 -1.31 12.43
CA GLY A 296 10.01 -0.51 13.66
C GLY A 296 10.53 0.89 13.40
N PHE A 297 9.97 1.59 12.41
CA PHE A 297 10.31 2.95 12.00
C PHE A 297 10.56 3.90 13.19
N PHE A 298 9.60 4.00 14.12
CA PHE A 298 9.71 4.87 15.29
C PHE A 298 10.65 4.32 16.38
N GLN A 299 10.89 3.01 16.44
CA GLN A 299 11.84 2.39 17.39
C GLN A 299 13.28 2.63 16.94
N ASN A 300 13.55 2.50 15.65
CA ASN A 300 14.85 2.75 15.04
C ASN A 300 15.20 4.24 14.99
N ALA A 301 14.21 5.12 14.80
CA ALA A 301 14.42 6.56 14.86
C ALA A 301 14.92 7.01 16.26
N LYS A 302 14.36 6.43 17.33
CA LYS A 302 14.79 6.69 18.71
C LYS A 302 16.19 6.14 18.98
N SER A 303 16.49 4.92 18.54
CA SER A 303 17.82 4.31 18.75
C SER A 303 18.93 5.03 17.97
N ASN A 304 18.66 5.51 16.75
CA ASN A 304 19.61 6.32 15.98
C ASN A 304 19.82 7.71 16.58
N THR A 305 18.77 8.36 17.08
CA THR A 305 18.90 9.66 17.76
C THR A 305 19.69 9.51 19.06
N GLN A 306 19.47 8.43 19.82
CA GLN A 306 20.22 8.14 21.04
C GLN A 306 21.70 7.78 20.76
N LYS A 307 21.99 7.04 19.68
CA LYS A 307 23.37 6.79 19.20
C LYS A 307 24.08 8.05 18.69
N ARG A 308 23.35 9.03 18.15
CA ARG A 308 23.92 10.33 17.76
C ARG A 308 24.18 11.21 18.98
N ASN A 309 23.28 11.23 19.95
CA ASN A 309 23.48 11.98 21.19
C ASN A 309 24.58 11.39 22.07
N SER A 310 24.82 10.07 22.03
CA SER A 310 25.96 9.43 22.69
C SER A 310 27.31 9.66 21.98
N ARG A 311 27.33 10.36 20.83
CA ARG A 311 28.54 10.70 20.07
C ARG A 311 28.88 12.19 20.15
N ILE A 312 28.28 12.93 21.08
CA ILE A 312 28.75 14.27 21.45
C ILE A 312 29.92 14.06 22.43
N PRO A 313 31.18 14.41 22.10
CA PRO A 313 32.26 14.33 23.06
C PRO A 313 32.10 15.48 24.06
N GLU A 314 31.87 15.16 25.34
CA GLU A 314 32.20 16.05 26.45
C GLU A 314 33.73 16.26 26.47
N ILE A 315 34.23 17.29 25.79
CA ILE A 315 35.61 17.74 25.96
C ILE A 315 35.57 19.25 26.16
N GLY A 316 35.25 19.63 27.40
CA GLY A 316 35.31 20.98 27.94
C GLY A 316 35.90 20.93 29.34
N ALA A 317 37.18 20.55 29.42
CA ALA A 317 38.15 20.62 30.53
C ALA A 317 39.05 19.39 30.35
N TRP A 318 40.34 19.46 30.00
CA TRP A 318 41.42 20.21 30.63
C TRP A 318 42.58 20.34 29.63
N GLN A 319 43.10 21.55 29.46
CA GLN A 319 44.51 21.75 29.09
C GLN A 319 45.29 21.93 30.40
N TYR A 320 46.33 21.12 30.63
CA TYR A 320 47.69 21.58 30.94
C TYR A 320 48.66 20.40 31.17
N ARG A 321 49.81 20.52 30.49
CA ARG A 321 51.18 20.12 30.89
C ARG A 321 51.80 18.77 30.46
N ASN A 322 52.71 18.94 29.50
CA ASN A 322 54.12 18.50 29.41
C ASN A 322 54.53 17.10 28.92
N GLU A 323 55.10 17.14 27.71
CA GLU A 323 56.47 16.75 27.32
C GLU A 323 57.05 15.40 27.76
N GLY A 324 57.40 14.59 26.75
CA GLY A 324 58.31 13.45 26.86
C GLY A 324 58.55 12.77 25.51
N ARG A 325 59.66 13.14 24.84
CA ARG A 325 60.21 12.62 23.57
C ARG A 325 60.17 11.08 23.44
N SER A 326 59.97 10.58 22.21
CA SER A 326 61.04 9.86 21.49
C SER A 326 60.73 9.73 20.00
N SER A 327 61.72 10.14 19.22
CA SER A 327 61.86 10.13 17.76
C SER A 327 62.38 8.79 17.25
N TYR A 328 61.84 8.28 16.14
CA TYR A 328 62.64 7.61 15.10
C TYR A 328 62.10 7.93 13.70
N ILE A 329 63.02 8.35 12.84
CA ILE A 329 62.87 8.84 11.47
C ILE A 329 63.25 7.72 10.49
N SER A 330 62.73 7.81 9.25
CA SER A 330 63.35 7.39 7.96
C SER A 330 63.17 5.92 7.53
N ARG A 331 62.92 5.52 6.26
CA ARG A 331 62.89 6.15 4.91
C ARG A 331 62.33 5.11 3.89
N TYR A 332 61.70 5.61 2.79
CA TYR A 332 61.71 5.19 1.36
C TYR A 332 61.63 3.67 0.98
N SER A 333 60.60 3.17 0.23
CA SER A 333 60.25 3.24 -1.23
C SER A 333 60.95 2.14 -2.11
N PRO A 334 60.61 1.89 -3.40
CA PRO A 334 59.59 0.95 -3.93
C PRO A 334 60.11 -0.06 -5.01
N GLU A 335 59.17 -0.83 -5.62
CA GLU A 335 59.22 -1.63 -6.87
C GLU A 335 59.67 -3.12 -6.84
N ASP A 336 58.79 -4.03 -7.32
CA ASP A 336 59.10 -4.91 -8.47
C ASP A 336 57.85 -5.68 -9.04
N VAL A 337 57.36 -5.20 -10.20
CA VAL A 337 57.08 -5.89 -11.49
C VAL A 337 56.54 -7.35 -11.58
N ARG A 338 55.34 -7.45 -12.22
CA ARG A 338 54.74 -8.44 -13.18
C ARG A 338 54.94 -9.97 -13.03
N SER A 339 53.84 -10.71 -13.30
CA SER A 339 53.65 -11.43 -14.59
C SER A 339 52.23 -12.02 -14.78
N LYS A 340 51.71 -11.92 -16.02
CA LYS A 340 50.51 -12.61 -16.55
C LYS A 340 50.89 -14.02 -17.00
N ARG A 341 49.99 -15.01 -16.85
CA ARG A 341 49.95 -16.15 -17.78
C ARG A 341 48.54 -16.72 -17.96
N PHE A 342 48.16 -16.84 -19.23
CA PHE A 342 47.07 -17.65 -19.76
C PHE A 342 47.56 -19.07 -20.08
N LYS A 343 46.57 -19.97 -20.27
CA LYS A 343 46.52 -21.32 -20.86
C LYS A 343 46.13 -22.38 -19.82
N GLU A 344 45.24 -23.33 -20.13
CA GLU A 344 44.81 -23.87 -21.43
C GLU A 344 43.33 -24.24 -21.44
#